data_AF-A0A9D8ZED5-F1
#
_entry.id   AF-A0A9D8ZED5-F1
#
_cell.length_a   1.000
_cell.length_b   1.000
_cell.length_c   1.000
_cell.angle_alpha   90.00
_cell.angle_beta   90.00
_cell.angle_gamma   90.00
#
_symmetry.space_group_name_H-M   'P 1'
#
loop_
_entity.id
_entity.type
_entity.pdbx_description
1 polymer ?
#
loop_
_entity_poly.entity_id
_entity_poly.type
_entity_poly.pdbx_seq_one_letter_code
_entity_poly.pdbx_strand_id
1 'polypeptide(L)'
;MNKLEQARDIVLNYDYPEGALSECSNELSEDGFIFNGALYDQPFEVTPQKLAKSLVHHIGIESSNSEEGKIPLGSSKFFGWPHLPKTMDWPEGYDFYAQLNFGEIKTYDAEDIFPDTGVLYLFYNMNSFTGKAIYFNGPMEDLVLKENPKKIKTTPETFKFYNRFTFHFYNANAILPKVLAPIAEKITNTTGIYTAVGTRVQNVKISGKATFYQGEDEYYYEDEENLEFNPYERTLLLENEFGEGNIHFWILTEDLKQRNFDNIQITYSGT
;
A
#
# COMPACT_ATOMS: atom_id res chain seq x y z
N MET A 1 18.23 11.19 2.42
CA MET A 1 17.06 11.05 3.30
C MET A 1 15.81 11.21 2.45
N ASN A 2 15.04 10.14 2.26
CA ASN A 2 13.79 10.18 1.50
C ASN A 2 12.72 11.00 2.26
N LYS A 3 11.56 11.27 1.64
CA LYS A 3 10.54 12.13 2.25
C LYS A 3 9.91 11.51 3.49
N LEU A 4 9.79 10.18 3.55
CA LEU A 4 9.28 9.50 4.74
C LEU A 4 10.27 9.61 5.92
N GLU A 5 11.57 9.44 5.68
CA GLU A 5 12.60 9.62 6.69
C GLU A 5 12.64 11.08 7.21
N GLN A 6 12.48 12.07 6.33
CA GLN A 6 12.31 13.47 6.73
C GLN A 6 11.08 13.68 7.61
N ALA A 7 9.96 13.07 7.25
CA ALA A 7 8.74 13.15 8.04
C ALA A 7 8.90 12.48 9.43
N ARG A 8 9.58 11.33 9.48
CA ARG A 8 9.88 10.63 10.73
C ARG A 8 10.84 11.40 11.63
N ASP A 9 11.84 12.08 11.05
CA ASP A 9 12.76 12.94 11.78
C ASP A 9 12.03 14.12 12.44
N ILE A 10 11.01 14.68 11.78
CA ILE A 10 10.14 15.70 12.38
C ILE A 10 9.41 15.15 13.61
N VAL A 11 8.90 13.93 13.55
CA VAL A 11 8.22 13.28 14.69
C VAL A 11 9.20 13.04 15.83
N LEU A 12 10.37 12.47 15.54
CA LEU A 12 11.38 12.13 16.54
C LEU A 12 11.89 13.34 17.32
N ASN A 13 12.04 14.48 16.64
CA ASN A 13 12.60 15.71 17.20
C ASN A 13 11.55 16.78 17.49
N TYR A 14 10.26 16.41 17.55
CA TYR A 14 9.20 17.35 17.89
C TYR A 14 9.29 17.77 19.36
N ASP A 15 9.05 19.06 19.64
CA ASP A 15 8.97 19.57 21.00
C ASP A 15 7.56 19.30 21.56
N TYR A 16 7.38 18.11 22.12
CA TYR A 16 6.11 17.68 22.67
C TYR A 16 5.76 18.48 23.93
N PRO A 17 4.51 18.94 24.09
CA PRO A 17 4.09 19.56 25.34
C PRO A 17 4.34 18.64 26.53
N GLU A 18 4.77 19.21 27.65
CA GLU A 18 5.09 18.45 28.87
C GLU A 18 3.90 17.57 29.29
N GLY A 19 4.16 16.29 29.54
CA GLY A 19 3.15 15.31 29.95
C GLY A 19 2.24 14.79 28.84
N ALA A 20 2.23 15.38 27.64
CA ALA A 20 1.28 15.01 26.58
C ALA A 20 1.39 13.54 26.14
N LEU A 21 2.61 13.01 25.98
CA LEU A 21 2.80 11.61 25.59
C LEU A 21 2.44 10.64 26.71
N SER A 22 2.70 11.01 27.97
CA SER A 22 2.28 10.22 29.14
C SER A 22 0.76 10.17 29.26
N GLU A 23 0.08 11.30 28.99
CA GLU A 23 -1.38 11.35 28.96
C GLU A 23 -1.96 10.45 27.86
N CYS A 24 -1.39 10.48 26.64
CA CYS A 24 -1.75 9.53 25.58
C CYS A 24 -1.51 8.07 25.99
N SER A 25 -0.40 7.79 26.70
CA SER A 25 -0.09 6.44 27.16
C SER A 25 -1.14 5.92 28.13
N ASN A 26 -1.60 6.77 29.06
CA ASN A 26 -2.62 6.41 30.03
C ASN A 26 -3.97 6.12 29.35
N GLU A 27 -4.41 6.99 28.42
CA GLU A 27 -5.67 6.81 27.69
C GLU A 27 -5.68 5.51 26.87
N LEU A 28 -4.59 5.25 26.14
CA LEU A 28 -4.48 4.03 25.32
C LEU A 28 -4.32 2.75 26.15
N SER A 29 -3.93 2.88 27.42
CA SER A 29 -3.78 1.73 28.30
C SER A 29 -5.11 1.19 28.84
N GLU A 30 -6.20 1.96 28.71
CA GLU A 30 -7.52 1.59 29.20
C GLU A 30 -8.37 0.83 28.15
N ASP A 31 -8.13 1.07 26.86
CA ASP A 31 -9.04 0.62 25.78
C ASP A 31 -8.51 -0.51 24.87
N GLY A 32 -7.27 -1.01 25.09
CA GLY A 32 -6.62 -1.95 24.18
C GLY A 32 -6.26 -1.27 22.85
N PHE A 33 -5.01 -1.42 22.40
CA PHE A 33 -4.49 -0.60 21.30
C PHE A 33 -3.67 -1.43 20.32
N ILE A 34 -4.02 -1.30 19.03
CA ILE A 34 -3.18 -1.82 17.95
C ILE A 34 -2.32 -0.67 17.44
N PHE A 35 -1.01 -0.79 17.62
CA PHE A 35 -0.04 0.17 17.12
C PHE A 35 0.79 -0.45 15.99
N ASN A 36 0.81 0.16 14.81
CA ASN A 36 1.55 -0.38 13.67
C ASN A 36 1.16 -1.84 13.30
N GLY A 37 -0.10 -2.22 13.57
CA GLY A 37 -0.62 -3.57 13.34
C GLY A 37 -0.39 -4.54 14.50
N ALA A 38 0.40 -4.20 15.53
CA ALA A 38 0.64 -5.08 16.68
C ALA A 38 -0.34 -4.81 17.81
N LEU A 39 -0.92 -5.88 18.36
CA LEU A 39 -1.46 -5.86 19.72
C LEU A 39 -0.29 -5.66 20.69
N TYR A 40 -0.40 -4.68 21.57
CA TYR A 40 0.55 -4.51 22.67
C TYR A 40 -0.10 -4.87 24.00
N ASP A 41 0.62 -5.66 24.80
CA ASP A 41 0.28 -5.88 26.20
C ASP A 41 0.28 -4.56 26.99
N GLN A 42 -0.61 -4.49 27.99
CA GLN A 42 -0.69 -3.35 28.88
C GLN A 42 0.41 -3.40 29.96
N PRO A 43 1.07 -2.27 30.28
CA PRO A 43 0.80 -0.90 29.82
C PRO A 43 1.51 -0.50 28.51
N PHE A 44 0.83 0.28 27.65
CA PHE A 44 1.42 0.83 26.41
C PHE A 44 1.97 2.25 26.59
N GLU A 45 3.29 2.40 26.50
CA GLU A 45 3.94 3.72 26.48
C GLU A 45 3.99 4.31 25.06
N VAL A 46 3.48 5.53 24.89
CA VAL A 46 3.62 6.33 23.67
C VAL A 46 4.96 7.07 23.70
N THR A 47 5.81 6.80 22.72
CA THR A 47 7.11 7.46 22.55
C THR A 47 7.26 8.07 21.17
N PRO A 48 8.12 9.08 20.97
CA PRO A 48 8.41 9.62 19.63
C PRO A 48 8.87 8.54 18.65
N GLN A 49 9.64 7.55 19.12
CA GLN A 49 10.11 6.43 18.30
C GLN A 49 8.97 5.55 17.82
N LYS A 50 7.99 5.27 18.70
CA LYS A 50 6.77 4.58 18.31
C LYS A 50 6.03 5.45 17.29
N LEU A 51 5.70 6.70 17.60
CA LEU A 51 4.95 7.59 16.70
C LEU A 51 5.59 7.74 15.31
N ALA A 52 6.92 7.80 15.24
CA ALA A 52 7.64 7.84 13.97
C ALA A 52 7.49 6.53 13.18
N LYS A 53 7.48 5.37 13.86
CA LYS A 53 7.23 4.07 13.23
C LYS A 53 5.79 3.91 12.74
N SER A 54 4.79 4.49 13.41
CA SER A 54 3.41 4.43 12.92
C SER A 54 3.14 5.35 11.74
N LEU A 55 4.00 6.35 11.51
CA LEU A 55 3.91 7.16 10.30
C LEU A 55 4.30 6.32 9.09
N VAL A 56 3.32 6.11 8.21
CA VAL A 56 3.45 5.35 6.96
C VAL A 56 3.14 6.23 5.77
N HIS A 57 3.78 5.94 4.66
CA HIS A 57 3.46 6.50 3.36
C HIS A 57 2.61 5.51 2.56
N HIS A 58 1.68 6.01 1.78
CA HIS A 58 1.05 5.24 0.72
C HIS A 58 0.79 6.12 -0.50
N ILE A 59 0.67 5.46 -1.65
CA ILE A 59 0.24 6.05 -2.91
C ILE A 59 -1.21 5.61 -3.11
N GLY A 60 -2.14 6.53 -2.97
CA GLY A 60 -3.55 6.25 -3.18
C GLY A 60 -3.94 6.37 -4.65
N ILE A 61 -4.98 5.64 -5.03
CA ILE A 61 -5.53 5.58 -6.38
C ILE A 61 -6.98 6.07 -6.36
N GLU A 62 -7.28 7.08 -7.17
CA GLU A 62 -8.63 7.36 -7.64
C GLU A 62 -8.78 6.70 -9.02
N SER A 63 -9.73 5.78 -9.18
CA SER A 63 -10.00 5.12 -10.46
C SER A 63 -11.27 5.67 -11.12
N SER A 64 -11.30 5.65 -12.44
CA SER A 64 -12.48 6.04 -13.21
C SER A 64 -12.60 5.22 -14.48
N ASN A 65 -13.83 4.78 -14.80
CA ASN A 65 -14.14 4.08 -16.05
C ASN A 65 -13.63 4.82 -17.29
N SER A 66 -13.10 4.05 -18.25
CA SER A 66 -12.61 4.55 -19.52
C SER A 66 -12.91 3.56 -20.65
N GLU A 67 -12.46 3.90 -21.86
CA GLU A 67 -12.54 3.04 -23.05
C GLU A 67 -11.12 2.63 -23.47
N GLU A 68 -10.94 1.36 -23.83
CA GLU A 68 -9.63 0.80 -24.17
C GLU A 68 -8.83 1.67 -25.16
N GLY A 69 -9.45 2.09 -26.26
CA GLY A 69 -8.78 2.87 -27.31
C GLY A 69 -8.40 4.30 -26.91
N LYS A 70 -8.82 4.78 -25.73
CA LYS A 70 -8.49 6.11 -25.21
C LYS A 70 -7.34 6.08 -24.19
N ILE A 71 -6.96 4.90 -23.70
CA ILE A 71 -5.92 4.76 -22.68
C ILE A 71 -4.56 4.69 -23.38
N PRO A 72 -3.60 5.57 -23.06
CA PRO A 72 -2.26 5.49 -23.63
C PRO A 72 -1.59 4.15 -23.34
N LEU A 73 -0.77 3.67 -24.29
CA LEU A 73 -0.02 2.43 -24.11
C LEU A 73 0.87 2.50 -22.87
N GLY A 74 0.82 1.45 -22.06
CA GLY A 74 1.58 1.33 -20.82
C GLY A 74 1.06 2.15 -19.64
N SER A 75 0.00 2.97 -19.75
CA SER A 75 -0.54 3.72 -18.60
C SER A 75 -1.15 2.82 -17.53
N SER A 76 -1.11 3.24 -16.26
CA SER A 76 -1.68 2.45 -15.17
C SER A 76 -3.21 2.35 -15.26
N LYS A 77 -3.75 1.15 -15.03
CA LYS A 77 -5.21 0.89 -15.08
C LYS A 77 -5.60 -0.39 -14.36
N PHE A 78 -6.87 -0.46 -13.95
CA PHE A 78 -7.54 -1.72 -13.61
C PHE A 78 -8.25 -2.30 -14.83
N PHE A 79 -8.38 -3.62 -14.82
CA PHE A 79 -9.29 -4.39 -15.66
C PHE A 79 -9.17 -4.09 -17.16
N GLY A 80 -10.15 -4.56 -17.93
CA GLY A 80 -10.10 -4.53 -19.38
C GLY A 80 -8.97 -5.40 -19.92
N TRP A 81 -8.30 -4.91 -20.95
CA TRP A 81 -7.23 -5.62 -21.65
C TRP A 81 -5.86 -4.98 -21.39
N PRO A 82 -4.83 -5.75 -21.01
CA PRO A 82 -3.51 -5.22 -20.74
C PRO A 82 -2.78 -4.78 -22.00
N HIS A 83 -1.89 -3.80 -21.83
CA HIS A 83 -0.90 -3.38 -22.81
C HIS A 83 0.34 -4.26 -22.68
N LEU A 84 0.29 -5.51 -23.13
CA LEU A 84 1.41 -6.46 -23.00
C LEU A 84 2.44 -6.28 -24.12
N PRO A 85 3.72 -6.62 -23.86
CA PRO A 85 4.73 -6.71 -24.91
C PRO A 85 4.28 -7.66 -26.03
N LYS A 86 4.60 -7.33 -27.28
CA LYS A 86 4.28 -8.15 -28.47
C LYS A 86 4.67 -9.62 -28.27
N THR A 87 5.84 -9.86 -27.70
CA THR A 87 6.46 -11.17 -27.49
C THR A 87 5.87 -11.97 -26.32
N MET A 88 4.99 -11.38 -25.52
CA MET A 88 4.53 -11.97 -24.26
C MET A 88 3.12 -12.51 -24.36
N ASP A 89 2.93 -13.79 -24.13
CA ASP A 89 1.60 -14.38 -24.11
C ASP A 89 0.84 -14.06 -22.81
N TRP A 90 -0.48 -14.14 -22.91
CA TRP A 90 -1.36 -14.04 -21.74
C TRP A 90 -1.07 -15.22 -20.80
N PRO A 91 -0.86 -15.02 -19.49
CA PRO A 91 -0.59 -16.13 -18.57
C PRO A 91 -1.77 -17.10 -18.47
N GLU A 92 -1.55 -18.35 -18.85
CA GLU A 92 -2.59 -19.39 -18.83
C GLU A 92 -3.18 -19.57 -17.43
N GLY A 93 -4.52 -19.60 -17.35
CA GLY A 93 -5.24 -19.80 -16.10
C GLY A 93 -5.39 -18.55 -15.22
N TYR A 94 -4.78 -17.42 -15.58
CA TYR A 94 -4.93 -16.17 -14.83
C TYR A 94 -5.77 -15.14 -15.59
N ASP A 95 -6.45 -14.29 -14.83
CA ASP A 95 -7.18 -13.13 -15.32
C ASP A 95 -6.39 -11.86 -15.01
N PHE A 96 -6.42 -10.89 -15.94
CA PHE A 96 -5.76 -9.61 -15.77
C PHE A 96 -6.47 -8.78 -14.71
N TYR A 97 -5.70 -8.23 -13.77
CA TYR A 97 -6.23 -7.43 -12.66
C TYR A 97 -5.86 -5.96 -12.82
N ALA A 98 -4.56 -5.67 -12.91
CA ALA A 98 -4.06 -4.30 -13.01
C ALA A 98 -2.76 -4.23 -13.81
N GLN A 99 -2.48 -3.09 -14.42
CA GLN A 99 -1.13 -2.73 -14.85
C GLN A 99 -0.71 -1.44 -14.18
N LEU A 100 0.54 -1.40 -13.73
CA LEU A 100 1.13 -0.33 -12.94
C LEU A 100 2.37 0.18 -13.66
N ASN A 101 2.33 1.42 -14.13
CA ASN A 101 3.48 2.07 -14.73
C ASN A 101 4.33 2.72 -13.64
N PHE A 102 5.53 2.19 -13.43
CA PHE A 102 6.40 2.72 -12.39
C PHE A 102 6.89 4.14 -12.68
N GLY A 103 6.94 4.58 -13.94
CA GLY A 103 7.24 5.99 -14.25
C GLY A 103 6.15 6.95 -13.76
N GLU A 104 4.88 6.51 -13.76
CA GLU A 104 3.76 7.29 -13.18
C GLU A 104 3.83 7.26 -11.65
N ILE A 105 4.06 6.09 -11.07
CA ILE A 105 4.13 5.85 -9.61
C ILE A 105 5.31 6.60 -8.97
N LYS A 106 6.47 6.65 -9.65
CA LYS A 106 7.71 7.21 -9.09
C LYS A 106 7.57 8.66 -8.64
N THR A 107 6.70 9.42 -9.30
CA THR A 107 6.39 10.82 -8.92
C THR A 107 5.80 10.94 -7.51
N TYR A 108 5.18 9.87 -7.02
CA TYR A 108 4.48 9.81 -5.74
C TYR A 108 5.23 8.98 -4.68
N ASP A 109 6.26 8.23 -5.07
CA ASP A 109 7.06 7.34 -4.22
C ASP A 109 7.95 8.12 -3.24
N ALA A 110 7.39 8.48 -2.09
CA ALA A 110 8.09 9.21 -1.03
C ALA A 110 9.20 8.40 -0.34
N GLU A 111 9.19 7.07 -0.51
CA GLU A 111 10.12 6.13 0.12
C GLU A 111 11.28 5.76 -0.82
N ASP A 112 11.14 6.04 -2.11
CA ASP A 112 12.12 5.75 -3.16
C ASP A 112 12.38 4.23 -3.31
N ILE A 113 11.34 3.40 -3.18
CA ILE A 113 11.44 1.93 -3.17
C ILE A 113 11.07 1.28 -4.51
N PHE A 114 10.29 1.95 -5.36
CA PHE A 114 9.86 1.39 -6.64
C PHE A 114 10.88 1.66 -7.75
N PRO A 115 10.93 0.81 -8.80
CA PRO A 115 11.73 1.09 -9.99
C PRO A 115 11.39 2.46 -10.60
N ASP A 116 12.34 3.09 -11.29
CA ASP A 116 12.08 4.39 -11.95
C ASP A 116 11.16 4.26 -13.18
N THR A 117 11.19 3.08 -13.83
CA THR A 117 10.51 2.83 -15.11
C THR A 117 10.01 1.40 -15.22
N GLY A 118 9.21 1.17 -16.27
CA GLY A 118 8.67 -0.13 -16.62
C GLY A 118 7.22 -0.30 -16.18
N VAL A 119 6.59 -1.35 -16.69
CA VAL A 119 5.18 -1.69 -16.42
C VAL A 119 5.13 -3.03 -15.71
N LEU A 120 4.48 -3.05 -14.55
CA LEU A 120 4.16 -4.25 -13.81
C LEU A 120 2.72 -4.65 -14.13
N TYR A 121 2.54 -5.88 -14.62
CA TYR A 121 1.22 -6.46 -14.86
C TYR A 121 0.90 -7.42 -13.73
N LEU A 122 -0.26 -7.24 -13.11
CA LEU A 122 -0.80 -8.08 -12.04
C LEU A 122 -1.93 -8.92 -12.61
N PHE A 123 -1.83 -10.23 -12.40
CA PHE A 123 -2.81 -11.22 -12.76
C PHE A 123 -3.20 -12.03 -11.52
N TYR A 124 -4.43 -12.54 -11.51
CA TYR A 124 -4.94 -13.37 -10.42
C TYR A 124 -5.65 -14.61 -10.95
N ASN A 125 -5.62 -15.70 -10.17
CA ASN A 125 -6.41 -16.89 -10.43
C ASN A 125 -7.38 -17.10 -9.28
N MET A 126 -8.67 -16.98 -9.55
CA MET A 126 -9.72 -17.07 -8.53
C MET A 126 -9.89 -18.48 -7.96
N ASN A 127 -9.54 -19.53 -8.71
CA ASN A 127 -9.72 -20.92 -8.27
C ASN A 127 -8.62 -21.36 -7.30
N SER A 128 -7.37 -20.99 -7.57
CA SER A 128 -6.23 -21.31 -6.69
C SER A 128 -5.91 -20.19 -5.70
N PHE A 129 -6.57 -19.03 -5.83
CA PHE A 129 -6.30 -17.82 -5.06
C PHE A 129 -4.82 -17.41 -5.10
N THR A 130 -4.22 -17.45 -6.29
CA THR A 130 -2.80 -17.13 -6.51
C THR A 130 -2.64 -15.92 -7.42
N GLY A 131 -1.53 -15.19 -7.23
CA GLY A 131 -1.15 -14.07 -8.07
C GLY A 131 -0.02 -14.42 -9.02
N LYS A 132 0.02 -13.73 -10.15
CA LYS A 132 1.18 -13.70 -11.03
C LYS A 132 1.48 -12.26 -11.41
N ALA A 133 2.73 -11.87 -11.25
CA ALA A 133 3.23 -10.59 -11.71
C ALA A 133 4.15 -10.79 -12.90
N ILE A 134 4.14 -9.83 -13.82
CA ILE A 134 5.12 -9.77 -14.90
C ILE A 134 5.62 -8.34 -15.00
N TYR A 135 6.95 -8.17 -15.00
CA TYR A 135 7.57 -6.85 -15.12
C TYR A 135 8.22 -6.69 -16.51
N PHE A 136 7.87 -5.61 -17.19
CA PHE A 136 8.45 -5.24 -18.47
C PHE A 136 9.15 -3.88 -18.38
N ASN A 137 10.44 -3.85 -18.68
CA ASN A 137 11.25 -2.64 -18.72
C ASN A 137 11.85 -2.39 -20.12
N GLY A 138 11.02 -2.51 -21.15
CA GLY A 138 11.37 -2.18 -22.53
C GLY A 138 10.62 -0.94 -23.03
N PRO A 139 10.74 -0.62 -24.33
CA PRO A 139 10.13 0.58 -24.90
C PRO A 139 8.61 0.42 -25.01
N MET A 140 7.86 1.51 -24.76
CA MET A 140 6.39 1.47 -24.76
C MET A 140 5.79 1.15 -26.14
N GLU A 141 6.54 1.37 -27.22
CA GLU A 141 6.17 1.03 -28.60
C GLU A 141 6.13 -0.50 -28.88
N ASP A 142 6.70 -1.29 -27.98
CA ASP A 142 6.60 -2.75 -28.01
C ASP A 142 5.36 -3.28 -27.31
N LEU A 143 4.58 -2.41 -26.66
CA LEU A 143 3.32 -2.78 -26.07
C LEU A 143 2.21 -2.81 -27.12
N VAL A 144 1.31 -3.77 -26.96
CA VAL A 144 0.08 -3.89 -27.74
C VAL A 144 -1.07 -4.21 -26.79
N LEU A 145 -2.27 -3.71 -27.11
CA LEU A 145 -3.47 -4.12 -26.42
C LEU A 145 -3.75 -5.60 -26.73
N LYS A 146 -3.71 -6.47 -25.72
CA LYS A 146 -3.99 -7.90 -25.88
C LYS A 146 -5.37 -8.25 -25.35
N GLU A 147 -6.25 -8.68 -26.24
CA GLU A 147 -7.60 -9.08 -25.86
C GLU A 147 -7.57 -10.28 -24.90
N ASN A 148 -8.50 -10.30 -23.94
CA ASN A 148 -8.67 -11.43 -23.06
C ASN A 148 -8.95 -12.71 -23.88
N PRO A 149 -8.17 -13.79 -23.72
CA PRO A 149 -8.37 -15.05 -24.47
C PRO A 149 -9.76 -15.66 -24.29
N LYS A 150 -10.39 -15.45 -23.12
CA LYS A 150 -11.76 -15.89 -22.81
C LYS A 150 -12.83 -14.97 -23.43
N LYS A 151 -12.43 -13.86 -24.07
CA LYS A 151 -13.30 -12.82 -24.63
C LYS A 151 -14.26 -12.19 -23.62
N ILE A 152 -13.90 -12.27 -22.33
CA ILE A 152 -14.61 -11.57 -21.26
C ILE A 152 -14.22 -10.09 -21.35
N LYS A 153 -15.22 -9.24 -21.40
CA LYS A 153 -15.04 -7.79 -21.44
C LYS A 153 -15.35 -7.20 -20.07
N THR A 154 -14.34 -6.60 -19.45
CA THR A 154 -14.48 -5.76 -18.27
C THR A 154 -14.23 -4.31 -18.68
N THR A 155 -14.83 -3.36 -17.97
CA THR A 155 -14.60 -1.93 -18.22
C THR A 155 -13.24 -1.56 -17.64
N PRO A 156 -12.30 -1.02 -18.42
CA PRO A 156 -11.03 -0.57 -17.88
C PRO A 156 -11.23 0.70 -17.04
N GLU A 157 -10.44 0.85 -15.99
CA GLU A 157 -10.44 2.05 -15.16
C GLU A 157 -9.04 2.68 -15.13
N THR A 158 -8.93 3.96 -15.47
CA THR A 158 -7.67 4.71 -15.45
C THR A 158 -7.38 5.26 -14.07
N PHE A 159 -6.10 5.43 -13.73
CA PHE A 159 -5.68 5.90 -12.41
C PHE A 159 -5.36 7.38 -12.38
N LYS A 160 -5.71 8.01 -11.26
CA LYS A 160 -5.12 9.25 -10.79
C LYS A 160 -4.49 8.99 -9.43
N PHE A 161 -3.18 9.20 -9.36
CA PHE A 161 -2.41 8.96 -8.15
C PHE A 161 -2.34 10.21 -7.26
N TYR A 162 -2.23 9.95 -5.96
CA TYR A 162 -1.83 10.92 -4.95
C TYR A 162 -0.96 10.21 -3.91
N ASN A 163 -0.12 10.95 -3.18
CA ASN A 163 0.58 10.42 -2.02
C ASN A 163 0.08 11.05 -0.73
N ARG A 164 0.21 10.28 0.35
CA ARG A 164 -0.24 10.70 1.67
C ARG A 164 0.63 10.03 2.73
N PHE A 165 0.90 10.78 3.79
CA PHE A 165 1.37 10.21 5.05
C PHE A 165 0.17 9.96 5.97
N THR A 166 0.23 8.90 6.76
CA THR A 166 -0.81 8.58 7.75
C THR A 166 -0.16 7.99 8.99
N PHE A 167 -0.56 8.46 10.15
CA PHE A 167 -0.23 7.76 11.39
C PHE A 167 -1.17 6.56 11.55
N HIS A 168 -0.61 5.36 11.53
CA HIS A 168 -1.36 4.11 11.58
C HIS A 168 -1.52 3.60 13.02
N PHE A 169 -2.72 3.78 13.58
CA PHE A 169 -3.13 3.30 14.89
C PHE A 169 -4.60 2.87 14.88
N TYR A 170 -4.97 1.91 15.73
CA TYR A 170 -6.34 1.45 15.93
C TYR A 170 -6.88 2.02 17.25
N ASN A 171 -8.07 2.64 17.22
CA ASN A 171 -8.73 3.23 18.39
C ASN A 171 -7.90 4.29 19.15
N ALA A 172 -7.62 5.42 18.51
CA ALA A 172 -7.08 6.59 19.22
C ALA A 172 -8.23 7.48 19.70
N ASN A 173 -8.64 7.29 20.96
CA ASN A 173 -9.48 8.24 21.65
C ASN A 173 -8.75 9.61 21.80
N ALA A 174 -9.51 10.63 22.18
CA ALA A 174 -9.42 12.00 21.67
C ALA A 174 -8.11 12.78 21.89
N ILE A 175 -7.13 12.30 22.67
CA ILE A 175 -5.91 13.06 23.00
C ILE A 175 -4.82 12.86 21.95
N LEU A 176 -4.55 11.62 21.51
CA LEU A 176 -3.47 11.35 20.55
C LEU A 176 -3.66 12.12 19.22
N PRO A 177 -4.87 12.20 18.63
CA PRO A 177 -5.08 13.00 17.43
C PRO A 177 -4.75 14.49 17.63
N LYS A 178 -5.02 15.06 18.82
CA LYS A 178 -4.70 16.46 19.13
C LYS A 178 -3.19 16.69 19.24
N VAL A 179 -2.47 15.74 19.83
CA VAL A 179 -0.99 15.78 19.91
C VAL A 179 -0.36 15.69 18.52
N LEU A 180 -0.93 14.85 17.64
CA LEU A 180 -0.39 14.63 16.30
C LEU A 180 -0.77 15.72 15.28
N ALA A 181 -1.88 16.43 15.47
CA ALA A 181 -2.34 17.46 14.53
C ALA A 181 -1.28 18.52 14.16
N PRO A 182 -0.60 19.20 15.12
CA PRO A 182 0.44 20.18 14.77
C PRO A 182 1.68 19.53 14.13
N ILE A 183 1.97 18.27 14.46
CA ILE A 183 3.08 17.50 13.86
C ILE A 183 2.76 17.19 12.40
N ALA A 184 1.53 16.75 12.11
CA ALA A 184 1.05 16.46 10.77
C ALA A 184 1.04 17.71 9.88
N GLU A 185 0.65 18.87 10.41
CA GLU A 185 0.75 20.14 9.69
C GLU A 185 2.22 20.47 9.36
N LYS A 186 3.12 20.33 10.34
CA LYS A 186 4.56 20.55 10.12
C LYS A 186 5.14 19.61 9.07
N ILE A 187 4.78 18.32 9.10
CA ILE A 187 5.19 17.34 8.09
C ILE A 187 4.66 17.76 6.71
N THR A 188 3.38 18.14 6.62
CA THR A 188 2.75 18.55 5.36
C THR A 188 3.47 19.75 4.75
N ASN A 189 3.73 20.79 5.55
CA ASN A 189 4.41 21.99 5.10
C ASN A 189 5.86 21.73 4.69
N THR A 190 6.54 20.77 5.33
CA THR A 190 7.95 20.47 5.05
C THR A 190 8.12 19.59 3.82
N THR A 191 7.27 18.57 3.67
CA THR A 191 7.44 17.52 2.64
C THR A 191 6.61 17.80 1.37
N GLY A 192 5.62 18.68 1.46
CA GLY A 192 4.61 18.91 0.43
C GLY A 192 3.60 17.76 0.28
N ILE A 193 3.62 16.77 1.18
CA ILE A 193 2.71 15.61 1.16
C ILE A 193 1.71 15.76 2.30
N TYR A 194 0.43 15.69 1.97
CA TYR A 194 -0.63 15.76 2.98
C TYR A 194 -0.47 14.65 4.02
N THR A 195 -0.51 15.01 5.29
CA THR A 195 -0.41 14.08 6.43
C THR A 195 -1.72 13.99 7.17
N ALA A 196 -2.31 12.79 7.20
CA ALA A 196 -3.54 12.50 7.92
C ALA A 196 -3.27 12.06 9.36
N VAL A 197 -4.10 12.54 10.28
CA VAL A 197 -4.19 12.08 11.67
C VAL A 197 -5.54 11.40 11.84
N GLY A 198 -5.56 10.08 12.03
CA GLY A 198 -6.80 9.32 12.12
C GLY A 198 -6.71 7.95 11.47
N THR A 199 -7.64 7.08 11.86
CA THR A 199 -7.66 5.63 11.58
C THR A 199 -7.80 5.28 10.09
N ARG A 200 -7.35 4.06 9.76
CA ARG A 200 -7.45 3.30 8.50
C ARG A 200 -7.94 4.08 7.26
N VAL A 201 -7.02 4.32 6.33
CA VAL A 201 -7.37 4.80 4.99
C VAL A 201 -7.88 3.61 4.16
N GLN A 202 -9.21 3.53 4.03
CA GLN A 202 -9.93 2.55 3.20
C GLN A 202 -9.94 2.97 1.73
N ASN A 203 -8.77 3.16 1.13
CA ASN A 203 -8.67 3.50 -0.27
C ASN A 203 -7.80 2.47 -0.99
N VAL A 204 -8.11 2.25 -2.26
CA VAL A 204 -7.23 1.58 -3.21
C VAL A 204 -5.84 2.23 -3.16
N LYS A 205 -4.81 1.43 -2.92
CA LYS A 205 -3.47 1.97 -2.66
C LYS A 205 -2.33 1.05 -3.07
N ILE A 206 -1.16 1.65 -3.19
CA ILE A 206 0.15 1.02 -3.38
C ILE A 206 1.00 1.43 -2.19
N SER A 207 1.87 0.54 -1.71
CA SER A 207 2.71 0.72 -0.51
C SER A 207 1.93 1.03 0.77
N GLY A 208 2.66 1.24 1.87
CA GLY A 208 2.06 1.44 3.19
C GLY A 208 1.58 0.13 3.82
N LYS A 209 0.60 0.26 4.72
CA LYS A 209 0.02 -0.86 5.48
C LYS A 209 -1.29 -1.30 4.85
N ALA A 210 -1.45 -2.61 4.67
CA ALA A 210 -2.71 -3.16 4.19
C ALA A 210 -3.84 -3.04 5.22
N THR A 211 -5.08 -3.02 4.73
CA THR A 211 -6.28 -2.91 5.55
C THR A 211 -6.92 -4.29 5.78
N PHE A 212 -6.84 -4.81 7.01
CA PHE A 212 -7.39 -6.11 7.40
C PHE A 212 -8.68 -6.00 8.22
N TYR A 213 -9.82 -6.55 7.78
CA TYR A 213 -11.12 -6.40 8.45
C TYR A 213 -11.30 -7.23 9.73
N GLN A 214 -10.68 -8.40 9.86
CA GLN A 214 -10.95 -9.34 10.96
C GLN A 214 -9.77 -9.53 11.93
N GLY A 215 -8.88 -8.53 12.03
CA GLY A 215 -7.70 -8.65 12.88
C GLY A 215 -6.66 -9.63 12.34
N GLU A 216 -6.68 -9.94 11.03
CA GLU A 216 -5.63 -10.78 10.44
C GLU A 216 -4.24 -10.14 10.58
N ASP A 217 -4.16 -8.82 10.78
CA ASP A 217 -2.92 -8.14 11.16
C ASP A 217 -2.40 -8.53 12.55
N GLU A 218 -3.27 -8.96 13.46
CA GLU A 218 -2.97 -9.35 14.84
C GLU A 218 -2.34 -10.75 14.93
N TYR A 219 -2.80 -11.70 14.11
CA TYR A 219 -2.27 -13.08 14.07
C TYR A 219 -0.80 -13.16 13.65
N TYR A 220 -0.28 -12.14 12.95
CA TYR A 220 1.14 -12.11 12.57
C TYR A 220 2.10 -11.86 13.73
N TYR A 221 1.58 -11.57 14.94
CA TYR A 221 2.39 -11.25 16.12
C TYR A 221 2.49 -12.38 17.15
N GLU A 222 1.55 -13.33 17.16
CA GLU A 222 1.52 -14.36 18.21
C GLU A 222 2.34 -15.60 17.88
N ASP A 223 2.72 -15.83 16.61
CA ASP A 223 3.39 -17.06 16.17
C ASP A 223 4.44 -16.80 15.05
N GLU A 224 5.51 -16.04 15.37
CA GLU A 224 6.63 -15.74 14.43
C GLU A 224 7.26 -17.01 13.80
N GLU A 225 7.14 -18.18 14.45
CA GLU A 225 7.72 -19.44 13.97
C GLU A 225 6.83 -20.23 12.97
N ASN A 226 5.57 -19.85 12.74
CA ASN A 226 4.61 -20.66 11.98
C ASN A 226 3.88 -19.95 10.81
N LEU A 227 4.26 -18.72 10.46
CA LEU A 227 3.55 -17.96 9.42
C LEU A 227 4.25 -18.08 8.05
N GLU A 228 3.57 -18.72 7.10
CA GLU A 228 3.97 -18.77 5.68
C GLU A 228 3.99 -17.36 5.02
N PHE A 229 3.37 -16.38 5.68
CA PHE A 229 3.27 -14.99 5.23
C PHE A 229 3.65 -14.02 6.35
N ASN A 230 4.63 -13.16 6.10
CA ASN A 230 5.00 -12.04 6.99
C ASN A 230 4.84 -10.70 6.23
N PRO A 231 3.88 -9.83 6.60
CA PRO A 231 3.68 -8.54 5.94
C PRO A 231 4.81 -7.53 6.19
N TYR A 232 5.66 -7.71 7.21
CA TYR A 232 6.75 -6.78 7.55
C TYR A 232 7.98 -6.95 6.67
N GLU A 233 8.15 -8.13 6.09
CA GLU A 233 9.22 -8.41 5.10
C GLU A 233 8.76 -8.10 3.67
N ARG A 234 7.51 -7.67 3.51
CA ARG A 234 6.86 -7.52 2.21
C ARG A 234 6.46 -6.07 1.93
N THR A 235 6.47 -5.73 0.66
CA THR A 235 5.92 -4.49 0.15
C THR A 235 4.56 -4.76 -0.48
N LEU A 236 3.57 -3.93 -0.14
CA LEU A 236 2.26 -3.92 -0.77
C LEU A 236 2.38 -3.34 -2.19
N LEU A 237 2.19 -4.18 -3.20
CA LEU A 237 2.16 -3.76 -4.61
C LEU A 237 0.82 -3.10 -4.96
N LEU A 238 -0.28 -3.61 -4.40
CA LEU A 238 -1.62 -3.11 -4.65
C LEU A 238 -2.59 -3.64 -3.59
N GLU A 239 -3.43 -2.77 -3.06
CA GLU A 239 -4.67 -3.10 -2.35
C GLU A 239 -5.84 -2.55 -3.15
N ASN A 240 -6.90 -3.34 -3.27
CA ASN A 240 -8.17 -2.92 -3.87
C ASN A 240 -9.35 -3.59 -3.15
N GLU A 241 -10.51 -2.94 -3.19
CA GLU A 241 -11.76 -3.54 -2.75
C GLU A 241 -12.12 -4.73 -3.66
N PHE A 242 -12.53 -5.83 -3.03
CA PHE A 242 -12.91 -7.06 -3.71
C PHE A 242 -13.99 -7.77 -2.90
N GLY A 243 -15.19 -7.96 -3.45
CA GLY A 243 -16.29 -8.59 -2.69
C GLY A 243 -16.66 -7.78 -1.44
N GLU A 244 -16.65 -8.43 -0.28
CA GLU A 244 -16.93 -7.83 1.04
C GLU A 244 -15.63 -7.51 1.82
N GLY A 245 -14.53 -7.32 1.11
CA GLY A 245 -13.20 -7.14 1.70
C GLY A 245 -12.20 -6.47 0.77
N ASN A 246 -10.92 -6.69 1.06
CA ASN A 246 -9.78 -6.22 0.30
C ASN A 246 -8.96 -7.39 -0.22
N ILE A 247 -8.54 -7.29 -1.48
CA ILE A 247 -7.48 -8.13 -2.05
C ILE A 247 -6.16 -7.36 -2.00
N HIS A 248 -5.09 -8.05 -1.64
CA HIS A 248 -3.76 -7.49 -1.53
C HIS A 248 -2.78 -8.25 -2.41
N PHE A 249 -1.95 -7.55 -3.16
CA PHE A 249 -0.82 -8.09 -3.90
C PHE A 249 0.47 -7.71 -3.18
N TRP A 250 1.30 -8.70 -2.89
CA TRP A 250 2.51 -8.55 -2.09
C TRP A 250 3.73 -9.03 -2.85
N ILE A 251 4.87 -8.43 -2.55
CA ILE A 251 6.20 -8.90 -2.97
C ILE A 251 7.13 -8.89 -1.77
N LEU A 252 8.10 -9.81 -1.71
CA LEU A 252 9.20 -9.68 -0.74
C LEU A 252 9.96 -8.37 -1.01
N THR A 253 10.31 -7.66 0.05
CA THR A 253 10.99 -6.36 -0.08
C THR A 253 12.34 -6.51 -0.78
N GLU A 254 13.06 -7.61 -0.54
CA GLU A 254 14.32 -7.92 -1.23
C GLU A 254 14.12 -8.25 -2.71
N ASP A 255 13.05 -8.96 -3.05
CA ASP A 255 12.70 -9.26 -4.44
C ASP A 255 12.36 -7.98 -5.21
N LEU A 256 11.63 -7.04 -4.60
CA LEU A 256 11.36 -5.73 -5.21
C LEU A 256 12.65 -4.96 -5.51
N LYS A 257 13.61 -4.92 -4.57
CA LYS A 257 14.92 -4.29 -4.77
C LYS A 257 15.69 -4.91 -5.94
N GLN A 258 15.57 -6.23 -6.10
CA GLN A 258 16.19 -6.98 -7.20
C GLN A 258 15.37 -6.94 -8.49
N ARG A 259 14.18 -6.31 -8.47
CA ARG A 259 13.20 -6.31 -9.57
C ARG A 259 12.78 -7.72 -10.00
N ASN A 260 12.77 -8.64 -9.05
CA ASN A 260 12.33 -10.02 -9.23
C ASN A 260 10.85 -10.14 -8.87
N PHE A 261 9.96 -10.19 -9.87
CA PHE A 261 8.51 -10.25 -9.64
C PHE A 261 7.94 -11.67 -9.73
N ASP A 262 8.79 -12.70 -9.73
CA ASP A 262 8.37 -14.08 -9.93
C ASP A 262 7.60 -14.66 -8.73
N ASN A 263 7.81 -14.10 -7.53
CA ASN A 263 7.30 -14.62 -6.26
C ASN A 263 6.34 -13.65 -5.56
N ILE A 264 5.31 -13.16 -6.27
CA ILE A 264 4.25 -12.39 -5.61
C ILE A 264 3.28 -13.29 -4.86
N GLN A 265 2.64 -12.73 -3.85
CA GLN A 265 1.61 -13.41 -3.08
C GLN A 265 0.32 -12.58 -3.06
N ILE A 266 -0.83 -13.25 -2.96
CA ILE A 266 -2.11 -12.60 -2.79
C ILE A 266 -2.67 -12.97 -1.41
N THR A 267 -3.23 -12.00 -0.72
CA THR A 267 -4.09 -12.25 0.45
C THR A 267 -5.46 -11.60 0.24
N TYR A 268 -6.46 -12.11 0.94
CA TYR A 268 -7.79 -11.51 1.04
C TYR A 268 -8.10 -11.27 2.50
N SER A 269 -8.79 -10.18 2.79
CA SER A 269 -9.34 -9.89 4.11
C SER A 269 -10.71 -9.26 3.94
N GLY A 270 -11.74 -9.89 4.48
CA GLY A 270 -13.12 -9.42 4.35
C GLY A 270 -13.98 -9.91 5.50
N THR A 271 -15.23 -9.44 5.55
CA THR A 271 -16.20 -9.86 6.56
C THR A 271 -16.82 -11.22 6.27
#